data_AF-A0A4Y2Q4T1-F1
#
_entry.id   AF-A0A4Y2Q4T1-F1
#
_cell.length_a   1.000
_cell.length_b   1.000
_cell.length_c   1.000
_cell.angle_alpha   90.00
_cell.angle_beta   90.00
_cell.angle_gamma   90.00
#
_symmetry.space_group_name_H-M   'P 1'
#
loop_
_entity.id
_entity.type
_entity.pdbx_description
1 polymer ?
#
loop_
_entity_poly.entity_id
_entity_poly.type
_entity_poly.pdbx_seq_one_letter_code
_entity_poly.pdbx_strand_id
1 'polypeptide(L)'
;MQEYEALGHMELVTDNEPSTSYYLPHHGVFKPDKTSTKLRVVFNASALSSNGLSLNDIQMNGGLTQEDLFSIMLRFRKHNFAFSADIRKMYRMILVDPQQRDL
;
A
#
# COMPACT_ATOMS: atom_id res chain seq x y z
N MET A 1 0.61 2.64 14.92
CA MET A 1 2.03 2.63 14.51
C MET A 1 2.76 1.41 15.06
N GLN A 2 2.64 1.08 16.35
CA GLN A 2 3.24 -0.15 16.96
C GLN A 2 3.04 -1.45 16.15
N GLU A 3 1.85 -1.68 15.58
CA GLU A 3 1.61 -2.87 14.74
C GLU A 3 2.51 -2.91 13.49
N TYR A 4 2.80 -1.75 12.88
CA TYR A 4 3.68 -1.70 11.71
C TYR A 4 5.12 -2.07 12.08
N GLU A 5 5.61 -1.52 13.19
CA GLU A 5 6.93 -1.81 13.74
C GLU A 5 7.06 -3.30 14.15
N ALA A 6 6.09 -3.83 14.90
CA ALA A 6 6.10 -5.24 15.33
C ALA A 6 6.05 -6.24 14.16
N LEU A 7 5.49 -5.83 13.01
CA LEU A 7 5.45 -6.63 11.79
C LEU A 7 6.65 -6.38 10.87
N GLY A 8 7.59 -5.51 11.24
CA GLY A 8 8.74 -5.16 10.40
C GLY A 8 8.38 -4.35 9.15
N HIS A 9 7.24 -3.66 9.14
CA HIS A 9 6.76 -2.82 8.04
C HIS A 9 7.10 -1.33 8.23
N MET A 10 7.85 -0.99 9.26
CA MET A 10 8.22 0.37 9.64
C MET A 10 9.48 0.31 10.48
N GLU A 11 10.33 1.31 10.32
CA GLU A 11 11.51 1.53 11.15
C GLU A 11 11.53 2.97 11.65
N LEU A 12 12.26 3.20 12.73
CA LEU A 12 12.49 4.54 13.24
C LEU A 12 13.55 5.22 12.36
N VAL A 13 13.23 6.41 11.86
CA VAL A 13 14.19 7.24 11.13
C VAL A 13 15.29 7.69 12.10
N THR A 14 16.55 7.56 11.67
CA THR A 14 17.72 8.04 12.44
C THR A 14 18.03 9.51 12.12
N ASP A 15 18.75 10.20 12.99
CA ASP A 15 19.15 11.61 12.79
C ASP A 15 19.97 11.87 11.50
N ASN A 16 20.54 10.81 10.90
CA ASN A 16 21.23 10.87 9.61
C ASN A 16 20.26 10.59 8.45
N GLU A 17 19.34 11.51 8.19
CA GLU A 17 18.41 11.38 7.07
C GLU A 17 19.14 11.48 5.70
N PRO A 18 18.77 10.63 4.72
CA PRO A 18 19.24 10.78 3.36
C PRO A 18 18.89 12.17 2.78
N SER A 19 19.74 12.67 1.88
CA SER A 19 19.51 13.95 1.20
C SER A 19 18.23 13.98 0.37
N THR A 20 17.76 12.81 -0.06
CA THR A 20 16.53 12.62 -0.83
C THR A 20 15.60 11.77 0.02
N SER A 21 14.59 12.42 0.61
CA SER A 21 13.58 11.75 1.44
C SER A 21 12.19 12.30 1.14
N TYR A 22 11.16 11.46 1.21
CA TYR A 22 9.76 11.84 1.03
C TYR A 22 8.89 11.37 2.21
N TYR A 23 8.08 12.28 2.75
CA TYR A 23 7.20 11.98 3.88
C TYR A 23 5.74 11.98 3.46
N LEU A 24 5.10 10.83 3.62
CA LEU A 24 3.67 10.67 3.37
C LEU A 24 2.85 11.18 4.56
N PRO A 25 2.04 12.24 4.40
CA PRO A 25 1.08 12.59 5.43
C PRO A 25 0.09 11.45 5.62
N HIS A 26 -0.24 11.15 6.87
CA HIS A 26 -1.16 10.08 7.21
C HIS A 26 -2.29 10.57 8.10
N HIS A 27 -3.44 9.92 7.99
CA HIS A 27 -4.57 10.17 8.88
C HIS A 27 -5.34 8.88 9.18
N GLY A 28 -6.03 8.88 10.33
CA GLY A 28 -6.88 7.77 10.74
C GLY A 28 -8.29 7.93 10.19
N VAL A 29 -8.79 6.90 9.50
CA VAL A 29 -10.19 6.79 9.10
C VAL A 29 -10.89 5.80 10.02
N PHE A 30 -11.75 6.32 10.89
CA PHE A 30 -12.55 5.52 11.81
C PHE A 30 -13.87 5.11 11.16
N LYS A 31 -14.16 3.81 11.16
CA LYS A 31 -15.38 3.19 10.63
C LYS A 31 -15.91 2.21 11.68
N PRO A 32 -16.77 2.67 12.62
CA PRO A 32 -17.21 1.85 13.75
C PRO A 32 -17.98 0.60 13.33
N ASP A 33 -18.65 0.64 12.17
CA ASP A 33 -19.46 -0.46 11.62
C ASP A 33 -18.64 -1.61 11.03
N LYS A 34 -17.32 -1.49 10.95
CA LYS A 34 -16.44 -2.56 10.46
C LYS A 34 -16.11 -3.55 11.59
N THR A 35 -16.37 -4.84 11.34
CA THR A 35 -16.15 -5.94 12.28
C THR A 35 -14.67 -6.24 12.55
N SER A 36 -13.80 -6.19 11.54
CA SER A 36 -12.39 -6.57 11.68
C SER A 36 -11.44 -5.42 12.04
N THR A 37 -11.63 -4.25 11.43
CA THR A 37 -10.71 -3.12 11.59
C THR A 37 -11.50 -1.81 11.62
N LYS A 38 -11.76 -1.33 12.85
CA LYS A 38 -12.53 -0.10 13.10
C LYS A 38 -11.74 1.17 12.80
N LEU A 39 -10.41 1.15 12.88
CA LEU A 39 -9.54 2.27 12.54
C LEU A 39 -8.54 1.85 11.47
N ARG A 40 -8.48 2.58 10.36
CA ARG A 40 -7.49 2.36 9.28
C ARG A 40 -6.61 3.59 9.13
N VAL A 41 -5.31 3.38 9.00
CA VAL A 41 -4.36 4.46 8.65
C VAL A 41 -4.33 4.60 7.14
N VAL A 42 -4.48 5.81 6.64
CA VAL A 42 -4.38 6.15 5.22
C VAL A 42 -3.17 7.06 5.03
N PHE A 43 -2.27 6.67 4.13
CA PHE A 43 -1.14 7.47 3.67
C PHE A 43 -1.51 8.17 2.36
N ASN A 44 -1.26 9.48 2.26
CA ASN A 44 -1.63 10.26 1.08
C ASN A 44 -0.41 10.54 0.19
N ALA A 45 -0.23 9.71 -0.84
CA ALA A 45 0.83 9.86 -1.86
C ALA A 45 0.54 10.92 -2.92
N SER A 46 -0.64 11.54 -2.89
CA SER A 46 -1.00 12.66 -3.78
C SER A 46 -0.85 14.03 -3.11
N ALA A 47 -0.39 14.08 -1.86
CA ALA A 47 -0.07 15.36 -1.21
C ALA A 47 1.12 16.02 -1.92
N LEU A 48 1.03 17.31 -2.21
CA LEU A 48 2.15 18.05 -2.78
C LEU A 48 3.23 18.25 -1.72
N SER A 49 4.48 18.00 -2.11
CA SER A 49 5.65 18.31 -1.28
C SER A 49 6.12 19.76 -1.48
N SER A 50 7.21 20.16 -0.82
CA SER A 50 7.77 21.51 -0.89
C SER A 50 8.16 21.97 -2.31
N ASN A 51 8.40 21.02 -3.22
CA ASN A 51 8.75 21.29 -4.61
C ASN A 51 7.53 21.32 -5.56
N GLY A 52 6.30 21.17 -5.03
CA GLY A 52 5.07 21.19 -5.82
C GLY A 52 4.74 19.89 -6.57
N LEU A 53 5.49 18.81 -6.35
CA LEU A 53 5.21 17.47 -6.87
C LEU A 53 4.78 16.52 -5.74
N SER A 54 3.94 15.54 -6.06
CA SER A 54 3.58 14.43 -5.19
C SER A 54 4.37 13.15 -5.53
N LEU A 55 4.40 12.19 -4.61
CA LEU A 55 5.02 10.88 -4.85
C LEU A 55 4.42 10.18 -6.09
N ASN A 56 3.11 10.30 -6.29
CA ASN A 56 2.44 9.72 -7.45
C ASN A 56 2.84 10.37 -8.79
N ASP A 57 3.33 11.62 -8.78
CA ASP A 57 3.77 12.31 -10.00
C ASP A 57 5.18 11.87 -10.44
N ILE A 58 6.01 11.42 -9.49
CA ILE A 58 7.40 11.01 -9.75
C ILE A 58 7.55 9.51 -10.02
N GLN A 59 6.63 8.69 -9.52
CA GLN A 59 6.68 7.24 -9.70
C GLN A 59 6.26 6.84 -11.12
N MET A 60 7.06 5.98 -11.75
CA MET A 60 6.69 5.43 -13.06
C MET A 60 5.55 4.44 -12.92
N ASN A 61 4.49 4.64 -13.72
CA ASN A 61 3.45 3.64 -13.84
C ASN A 61 4.02 2.40 -14.53
N GLY A 62 3.99 1.27 -13.83
CA GLY A 62 4.27 -0.03 -14.42
C GLY A 62 3.23 -0.39 -15.49
N GLY A 63 3.58 -1.38 -16.33
CA GLY A 63 2.64 -1.95 -17.28
C GLY A 63 1.47 -2.67 -16.60
N LEU A 64 0.38 -2.86 -17.34
CA LEU A 64 -0.76 -3.67 -16.90
C LEU A 64 -0.29 -5.12 -16.65
N THR A 65 -0.16 -5.47 -15.37
CA THR A 65 0.24 -6.83 -14.95
C THR A 65 -0.97 -7.74 -14.74
N GLN A 66 -2.16 -7.15 -14.54
CA GLN A 66 -3.40 -7.89 -14.26
C GLN A 66 -4.05 -8.37 -15.56
N GLU A 67 -4.51 -9.62 -15.56
CA GLU A 67 -5.36 -10.12 -16.63
C GLU A 67 -6.71 -9.39 -16.67
N ASP A 68 -7.32 -9.37 -17.84
CA ASP A 68 -8.64 -8.79 -18.04
C ASP A 68 -9.69 -9.42 -17.10
N LEU A 69 -10.46 -8.57 -16.42
CA LEU A 69 -11.45 -8.98 -15.43
C LEU A 69 -12.54 -9.84 -16.05
N PHE A 70 -12.96 -9.56 -17.29
CA PHE A 70 -13.98 -10.36 -17.96
C PHE A 70 -13.50 -11.80 -18.19
N SER A 71 -12.25 -11.95 -18.64
CA SER A 71 -11.58 -13.23 -18.82
C SER A 71 -11.45 -14.00 -17.50
N ILE A 72 -11.09 -13.32 -16.41
CA ILE A 72 -11.05 -13.93 -15.06
C ILE A 72 -12.44 -14.44 -14.66
N MET A 73 -13.49 -13.65 -14.86
CA MET A 73 -14.86 -14.00 -14.49
C MET A 73 -15.41 -15.19 -15.29
N LEU A 74 -15.09 -15.27 -16.60
CA LEU A 74 -15.48 -16.43 -17.43
C LEU A 74 -14.85 -17.72 -16.91
N ARG A 75 -13.55 -17.71 -16.60
CA ARG A 75 -12.85 -18.90 -16.07
C ARG A 75 -13.37 -19.29 -14.68
N PHE A 76 -13.65 -18.30 -13.82
CA PHE A 76 -14.22 -18.56 -12.50
C PHE A 76 -15.57 -19.27 -12.56
N ARG A 77 -16.39 -19.00 -13.58
CA ARG A 77 -17.69 -19.63 -13.80
C ARG A 77 -17.65 -20.96 -14.56
N LYS A 78 -16.48 -21.41 -15.00
CA LYS A 78 -16.34 -22.63 -15.82
C LYS A 78 -16.68 -23.92 -15.06
N HIS A 79 -16.55 -23.91 -13.73
CA HIS A 79 -16.74 -25.09 -12.89
C HIS A 79 -17.93 -24.89 -11.94
N ASN A 80 -18.57 -26.01 -11.55
CA ASN A 80 -19.74 -26.00 -10.67
C ASN A 80 -19.43 -25.54 -9.24
N PHE A 81 -18.16 -25.62 -8.84
CA PHE A 81 -17.68 -25.22 -7.53
C PHE A 81 -16.49 -24.29 -7.68
N ALA A 82 -16.45 -23.25 -6.86
CA ALA A 82 -15.37 -22.29 -6.82
C ALA A 82 -15.02 -21.96 -5.37
N PHE A 83 -13.72 -21.75 -5.12
CA PHE A 83 -13.22 -21.30 -3.83
C PHE A 83 -12.71 -19.87 -3.97
N SER A 84 -12.97 -19.06 -2.96
CA SER A 84 -12.44 -17.71 -2.84
C SER A 84 -11.88 -17.51 -1.44
N ALA A 85 -10.80 -16.75 -1.34
CA ALA A 85 -10.15 -16.40 -0.09
C ALA A 85 -9.65 -14.95 -0.18
N ASP A 86 -9.65 -14.27 0.96
CA ASP A 86 -9.08 -12.92 1.10
C ASP A 86 -7.69 -13.01 1.74
N ILE A 87 -6.67 -12.49 1.06
CA ILE A 87 -5.30 -12.44 1.59
C ILE A 87 -5.14 -11.15 2.38
N ARG A 88 -5.25 -11.26 3.71
CA ARG A 88 -5.10 -10.11 4.60
C ARG A 88 -3.72 -9.46 4.44
N LYS A 89 -3.70 -8.14 4.24
CA LYS A 89 -2.49 -7.31 4.13
C LYS A 89 -1.54 -7.76 2.99
N MET A 90 -2.07 -8.26 1.87
CA MET A 90 -1.26 -8.86 0.80
C MET A 90 -0.08 -7.99 0.34
N TYR A 91 -0.29 -6.67 0.17
CA TYR A 91 0.77 -5.77 -0.30
C TYR A 91 1.94 -5.65 0.68
N ARG A 92 1.72 -5.91 1.98
CA ARG A 92 2.78 -5.87 2.99
C ARG A 92 3.68 -7.10 2.97
N MET A 93 3.33 -8.12 2.18
CA MET A 93 4.15 -9.32 1.98
C MET A 93 5.23 -9.11 0.91
N ILE A 94 5.25 -7.95 0.26
CA ILE A 94 6.26 -7.58 -0.74
C ILE A 94 7.17 -6.53 -0.11
N LEU A 95 8.47 -6.83 -0.04
CA LEU A 95 9.46 -5.89 0.47
C LEU A 95 9.77 -4.83 -0.59
N VAL A 96 9.82 -3.58 -0.16
CA VAL A 96 10.33 -2.47 -0.97
C VAL A 96 11.85 -2.55 -1.01
N ASP A 97 12.42 -2.29 -2.19
CA ASP A 97 13.86 -2.19 -2.38
C ASP A 97 14.45 -1.21 -1.35
N PRO A 98 15.50 -1.60 -0.60
CA PRO A 98 16.10 -0.73 0.42
C PRO A 98 16.45 0.68 -0.08
N GLN A 99 16.84 0.83 -1.36
CA GLN A 99 17.21 2.12 -1.95
C GLN A 99 16.01 3.03 -2.24
N GLN A 100 14.78 2.53 -2.10
CA GLN A 100 13.54 3.24 -2.39
C GLN A 100 12.68 3.49 -1.14
N ARG A 101 13.13 3.06 0.05
CA ARG A 101 12.32 3.16 1.28
C ARG A 101 12.17 4.58 1.81
N ASP A 102 13.16 5.42 1.54
CA ASP A 102 13.17 6.82 1.94
C ASP A 102 12.51 7.74 0.88
N LEU A 103 12.17 7.23 -0.31
CA LEU A 103 11.88 8.01 -1.51
C LEU A 103 10.39 8.27 -1.80
#